data_AF-A0A376W0B7-F1
#
_entry.id   AF-A0A376W0B7-F1
#
_cell.length_a   1.000
_cell.length_b   1.000
_cell.length_c   1.000
_cell.angle_alpha   90.00
_cell.angle_beta   90.00
_cell.angle_gamma   90.00
#
_symmetry.space_group_name_H-M   'P 1'
#
loop_
_entity.id
_entity.type
_entity.pdbx_description
1 polymer ?
#
loop_
_entity_poly.entity_id
_entity_poly.type
_entity_poly.pdbx_seq_one_letter_code
_entity_poly.pdbx_strand_id
1 'polypeptide(L)'
;MTTPTFDTIEAQASYGIGLQVGQQLSESGLEGLLPEALVAGIADALEGKHPAVPVDVVHRALREIHERADAVRRQRFQTMAAEGVKYLEEKRQKRRCK
;
A
#
# COMPACT_ATOMS: atom_id res chain seq x y z
N MET A 1 24.08 4.06 -11.98
CA MET A 1 23.51 3.15 -10.96
C MET A 1 23.48 1.77 -11.58
N THR A 2 24.15 0.80 -10.98
CA THR A 2 24.20 -0.59 -11.47
C THR A 2 22.86 -1.25 -11.20
N THR A 3 22.18 -1.71 -12.24
CA THR A 3 21.00 -2.56 -12.11
C THR A 3 21.42 -3.82 -11.36
N PRO A 4 20.81 -4.17 -10.21
CA PRO A 4 21.16 -5.38 -9.50
C PRO A 4 20.79 -6.59 -10.37
N THR A 5 21.78 -7.44 -10.67
CA THR A 5 21.57 -8.73 -11.31
C THR A 5 21.14 -9.75 -10.26
N PHE A 6 19.99 -10.39 -10.47
CA PHE A 6 19.43 -11.40 -9.56
C PHE A 6 19.92 -12.81 -9.92
N ASP A 7 21.22 -12.92 -10.19
CA ASP A 7 21.81 -14.14 -10.74
C ASP A 7 22.23 -15.13 -9.64
N THR A 8 22.29 -14.69 -8.38
CA THR A 8 22.61 -15.55 -7.23
C THR A 8 21.35 -15.96 -6.49
N ILE A 9 21.42 -17.10 -5.80
CA ILE A 9 20.32 -17.61 -4.97
C ILE A 9 19.97 -16.61 -3.87
N GLU A 10 20.97 -15.97 -3.27
CA GLU A 10 20.80 -14.94 -2.24
C GLU A 10 20.07 -13.72 -2.79
N ALA A 11 20.41 -13.27 -4.01
CA ALA A 11 19.75 -12.15 -4.66
C ALA A 11 18.30 -12.48 -5.02
N GLN A 12 18.02 -13.70 -5.49
CA GLN A 12 16.67 -14.18 -5.79
C GLN A 12 15.81 -14.30 -4.54
N ALA A 13 16.36 -14.87 -3.45
CA ALA A 13 15.67 -14.98 -2.17
C ALA A 13 15.35 -13.60 -1.59
N SER A 14 16.30 -12.68 -1.61
CA SER A 14 16.12 -11.30 -1.11
C SER A 14 15.07 -10.56 -1.93
N TYR A 15 15.10 -10.69 -3.25
CA TYR A 15 14.08 -10.13 -4.14
C TYR A 15 12.69 -10.72 -3.86
N GLY A 16 12.59 -12.04 -3.64
CA GLY A 16 11.35 -12.71 -3.28
C GLY A 16 10.74 -12.20 -1.97
N ILE A 17 11.55 -11.99 -0.94
CA ILE A 17 11.11 -11.39 0.33
C ILE A 17 10.60 -9.96 0.10
N GLY A 18 11.35 -9.15 -0.65
CA GLY A 18 10.94 -7.79 -0.98
C GLY A 18 9.61 -7.74 -1.74
N LEU A 19 9.41 -8.67 -2.68
CA LEU A 19 8.16 -8.81 -3.43
C LEU A 19 6.99 -9.18 -2.52
N GLN A 20 7.18 -10.12 -1.60
CA GLN A 20 6.15 -10.52 -0.64
C GLN A 20 5.75 -9.37 0.30
N VAL A 21 6.73 -8.61 0.81
CA VAL A 21 6.47 -7.42 1.62
C VAL A 21 5.71 -6.37 0.80
N GLY A 22 6.13 -6.12 -0.44
CA GLY A 22 5.45 -5.18 -1.34
C GLY A 22 3.99 -5.57 -1.62
N GLN A 23 3.71 -6.86 -1.81
CA GLN A 23 2.34 -7.36 -1.97
C GLN A 23 1.48 -7.11 -0.73
N GLN A 24 1.99 -7.42 0.47
CA GLN A 24 1.28 -7.16 1.73
C GLN A 24 1.00 -5.67 1.93
N LEU A 25 1.95 -4.79 1.57
CA LEU A 25 1.76 -3.35 1.65
C LEU A 25 0.71 -2.86 0.65
N SER A 26 0.68 -3.40 -0.57
CA SER A 26 -0.36 -3.11 -1.56
C SER A 26 -1.75 -3.50 -1.06
N GLU A 27 -1.87 -4.67 -0.44
CA GLU A 27 -3.12 -5.18 0.13
C GLU A 27 -3.58 -4.39 1.36
N SER A 28 -2.65 -3.81 2.12
CA SER A 28 -2.97 -2.99 3.30
C SER A 28 -3.75 -1.71 2.97
N GLY A 29 -3.73 -1.28 1.70
CA GLY A 29 -4.38 -0.05 1.23
C GLY A 29 -3.67 1.22 1.67
N LEU A 30 -2.39 1.14 2.06
CA LEU A 30 -1.55 2.30 2.30
C LEU A 30 -1.17 2.94 0.95
N GLU A 31 -1.34 4.25 0.85
CA GLU A 31 -1.05 5.02 -0.37
C GLU A 31 0.11 5.98 -0.13
N GLY A 32 0.91 6.22 -1.18
CA GLY A 32 2.03 7.16 -1.11
C GLY A 32 3.27 6.60 -0.40
N LEU A 33 3.39 5.28 -0.26
CA LEU A 33 4.63 4.65 0.18
C LEU A 33 5.72 4.84 -0.87
N LEU A 34 6.92 5.22 -0.42
CA LEU A 34 8.10 5.40 -1.27
C LEU A 34 8.95 4.13 -1.22
N PRO A 35 9.07 3.36 -2.32
CA PRO A 35 9.85 2.12 -2.34
C PRO A 35 11.31 2.33 -1.94
N GLU A 36 11.92 3.45 -2.33
CA GLU A 36 13.31 3.77 -2.03
C GLU A 36 13.52 3.97 -0.52
N ALA A 37 12.56 4.62 0.16
CA ALA A 37 12.60 4.83 1.61
C ALA A 37 12.36 3.51 2.38
N LEU A 38 11.49 2.64 1.85
CA LEU A 38 11.25 1.32 2.43
C LEU A 38 12.51 0.45 2.37
N VAL A 39 13.17 0.41 1.20
CA VAL A 39 14.43 -0.33 1.02
C VAL A 39 15.51 0.23 1.93
N ALA A 40 15.63 1.57 2.06
CA ALA A 40 16.58 2.19 2.97
C ALA A 40 16.32 1.79 4.43
N GLY A 41 15.06 1.81 4.88
CA GLY A 41 14.70 1.40 6.25
C GLY A 41 14.97 -0.09 6.52
N ILE A 42 14.69 -0.97 5.55
CA ILE A 42 15.01 -2.41 5.66
C ILE A 42 16.53 -2.61 5.72
N ALA A 43 17.29 -1.91 4.87
CA ALA A 43 18.75 -1.99 4.87
C ALA A 43 19.34 -1.51 6.22
N ASP A 44 18.92 -0.35 6.72
CA ASP A 44 19.37 0.17 8.01
C ASP A 44 19.06 -0.80 9.17
N ALA A 45 17.87 -1.42 9.15
CA ALA A 45 17.48 -2.41 10.15
C ALA A 45 18.33 -3.70 10.08
N LEU A 46 18.62 -4.20 8.88
CA LEU A 46 19.46 -5.38 8.68
C LEU A 46 20.93 -5.13 9.05
N GLU A 47 21.42 -3.91 8.83
CA GLU A 47 22.77 -3.49 9.19
C GLU A 47 22.90 -3.09 10.67
N GLY A 48 21.78 -3.04 11.43
CA GLY A 48 21.78 -2.60 12.83
C GLY A 48 22.14 -1.12 13.00
N LYS A 49 21.94 -0.31 11.96
CA LYS A 49 22.20 1.14 11.99
C LYS A 49 21.14 1.84 12.82
N HIS A 50 21.53 2.98 13.40
CA HIS A 50 20.54 3.88 13.98
C HIS A 50 19.60 4.40 12.89
N PRO A 51 18.29 4.48 13.16
CA PRO A 51 17.33 5.00 12.19
C PRO A 51 17.77 6.38 11.69
N ALA A 52 17.85 6.55 10.37
CA ALA A 52 18.14 7.86 9.77
C ALA A 52 17.09 8.92 10.13
N VAL A 53 15.88 8.47 10.50
CA VAL A 53 14.76 9.31 10.92
C VAL A 53 14.45 9.02 12.39
N PRO A 54 14.29 10.05 13.24
CA PRO A 54 13.89 9.88 14.63
C PRO A 54 12.59 9.06 14.78
N VAL A 55 12.55 8.19 15.79
CA VAL A 55 11.43 7.25 16.01
C VAL A 55 10.09 7.98 16.19
N ASP A 56 10.08 9.15 16.82
CA ASP A 56 8.88 9.97 17.00
C ASP A 56 8.32 10.50 15.67
N VAL A 57 9.20 10.87 14.73
CA VAL A 57 8.83 11.30 13.39
C VAL A 57 8.25 10.13 12.60
N VAL A 58 8.89 8.96 12.67
CA VAL A 58 8.39 7.72 12.03
C VAL A 58 6.99 7.37 12.54
N HIS A 59 6.78 7.36 13.86
CA HIS A 59 5.47 7.07 14.44
C HIS A 59 4.40 8.08 14.05
N ARG A 60 4.76 9.38 13.95
CA ARG A 60 3.81 10.41 13.49
C ARG A 60 3.43 10.17 12.03
N ALA A 61 4.41 9.95 11.16
CA ALA A 61 4.18 9.70 9.73
C ALA A 61 3.32 8.45 9.50
N LEU A 62 3.59 7.36 10.22
CA LEU A 62 2.79 6.13 10.12
C LEU A 62 1.34 6.33 10.57
N ARG A 63 1.09 7.09 11.64
CA ARG A 63 -0.28 7.42 12.06
C ARG A 63 -1.02 8.19 10.96
N GLU A 64 -0.38 9.23 10.42
CA GLU A 64 -0.99 10.07 9.39
C GLU A 64 -1.29 9.29 8.09
N ILE A 65 -0.39 8.40 7.68
CA ILE A 65 -0.60 7.51 6.53
C ILE A 65 -1.77 6.54 6.78
N HIS A 66 -1.86 5.95 7.98
CA HIS A 66 -2.99 5.09 8.33
C HIS A 66 -4.33 5.84 8.33
N GLU A 67 -4.39 7.04 8.90
CA GLU A 67 -5.61 7.85 8.91
C GLU A 67 -6.06 8.22 7.49
N ARG A 68 -5.11 8.56 6.60
CA ARG A 68 -5.39 8.82 5.19
C ARG A 68 -5.90 7.57 4.47
N ALA A 69 -5.27 6.41 4.70
CA ALA A 69 -5.74 5.15 4.14
C ALA A 69 -7.18 4.82 4.58
N ASP A 70 -7.51 5.02 5.86
CA ASP A 70 -8.87 4.87 6.38
C ASP A 70 -9.88 5.84 5.75
N ALA A 71 -9.49 7.09 5.56
CA ALA A 71 -10.32 8.08 4.88
C ALA A 71 -10.60 7.69 3.43
N VAL A 72 -9.58 7.28 2.68
CA VAL A 72 -9.72 6.82 1.29
C VAL A 72 -10.58 5.56 1.22
N ARG A 73 -10.39 4.59 2.12
CA ARG A 73 -11.24 3.39 2.21
C ARG A 73 -12.69 3.77 2.42
N ARG A 74 -13.00 4.63 3.41
CA ARG A 74 -14.36 5.10 3.68
C ARG A 74 -14.98 5.81 2.49
N GLN A 75 -14.21 6.65 1.80
CA GLN A 75 -14.68 7.35 0.60
C GLN A 75 -15.00 6.36 -0.53
N ARG A 76 -14.11 5.38 -0.79
CA ARG A 76 -14.36 4.32 -1.78
C ARG A 76 -15.61 3.51 -1.44
N PHE A 77 -15.83 3.17 -0.18
CA PHE A 77 -17.04 2.48 0.26
C PHE A 77 -18.31 3.31 0.01
N GLN A 78 -18.29 4.61 0.30
CA GLN A 78 -19.44 5.48 0.05
C GLN A 78 -19.75 5.62 -1.45
N THR A 79 -18.73 5.77 -2.29
CA THR A 79 -18.89 5.81 -3.76
C THR A 79 -19.45 4.50 -4.29
N MET A 80 -18.89 3.37 -3.89
CA MET A 80 -19.39 2.04 -4.30
C MET A 80 -20.83 1.79 -3.84
N ALA A 81 -21.21 2.21 -2.63
CA ALA A 81 -22.58 2.11 -2.15
C ALA A 81 -23.54 2.97 -2.99
N ALA A 82 -23.15 4.21 -3.32
CA ALA A 82 -23.96 5.10 -4.15
C ALA A 82 -24.12 4.57 -5.59
N GLU A 83 -23.06 4.00 -6.17
CA GLU A 83 -23.12 3.34 -7.48
C GLU A 83 -24.00 2.09 -7.45
N GLY A 84 -23.95 1.30 -6.37
CA GLY A 84 -24.80 0.13 -6.17
C GLY A 84 -26.30 0.51 -6.11
N VAL A 85 -26.65 1.60 -5.43
CA VAL A 85 -28.03 2.10 -5.38
C VAL A 85 -28.48 2.56 -6.78
N LYS A 86 -27.65 3.34 -7.49
CA LYS A 86 -27.96 3.78 -8.86
C LYS A 86 -28.18 2.59 -9.80
N TYR A 87 -27.32 1.58 -9.74
CA TYR A 87 -27.46 0.38 -10.57
C TYR A 87 -28.76 -0.39 -10.29
N LEU A 88 -29.14 -0.51 -9.01
CA LEU A 88 -30.41 -1.14 -8.62
C LEU A 88 -31.61 -0.34 -9.09
N GLU A 89 -31.58 1.00 -8.97
CA GLU A 89 -32.62 1.89 -9.46
C GLU A 89 -32.77 1.82 -10.98
N GLU A 90 -31.67 1.89 -11.73
CA GLU A 90 -31.67 1.75 -13.18
C GLU A 90 -32.22 0.39 -13.63
N LYS A 91 -31.86 -0.70 -12.93
CA LYS A 91 -32.45 -2.04 -13.21
C LYS A 91 -33.94 -2.09 -12.89
N ARG A 92 -34.39 -1.43 -11.81
CA ARG A 92 -35.81 -1.36 -11.44
C ARG A 92 -36.60 -0.57 -12.47
N GLN A 93 -36.05 0.54 -12.96
CA GLN A 93 -36.63 1.36 -14.02
C GLN A 93 -36.73 0.55 -15.33
N LYS A 94 -35.64 -0.11 -15.74
CA LYS A 94 -35.60 -0.92 -16.97
C LYS A 94 -36.57 -2.10 -16.95
N ARG A 95 -36.77 -2.75 -15.80
CA ARG A 95 -37.76 -3.84 -15.65
C ARG A 95 -39.20 -3.34 -15.59
N ARG A 96 -39.45 -2.06 -15.29
CA ARG A 96 -40.79 -1.47 -15.20
C ARG A 96 -41.25 -0.86 -16.53
N CYS A 97 -40.32 -0.53 -17.43
CA CYS A 97 -40.59 -0.05 -18.79
C CYS A 97 -40.65 -1.16 -19.85
N LYS A 98 -40.67 -2.43 -19.44
CA LYS A 98 -40.86 -3.61 -20.29
C LYS A 98 -42.08 -4.38 -19.80
#